data_AF-A0A7C6E1E7-F1
#
_entry.id   AF-A0A7C6E1E7-F1
#
_cell.length_a   1.000
_cell.length_b   1.000
_cell.length_c   1.000
_cell.angle_alpha   90.00
_cell.angle_beta   90.00
_cell.angle_gamma   90.00
#
_symmetry.space_group_name_H-M   'P 1'
#
loop_
_entity.id
_entity.type
_entity.pdbx_description
1 polymer ?
#
loop_
_entity_poly.entity_id
_entity_poly.type
_entity_poly.pdbx_seq_one_letter_code
_entity_poly.pdbx_strand_id
1 'polypeptide(L)'
;MSITRSEDLKTIAKHYGELRLQAVNSFRRMSDYSTTLFKAFLQYVEKRRAEGLELSVLLDEFFSGELDLNQEEDKNTRLSLTRRFYKLAKKHVRNPEEQASILQYLEY
;
A
#
# COMPACT_ATOMS: atom_id res chain seq x y z
N MET A 1 26.44 -36.77 7.73
CA MET A 1 25.19 -36.36 7.05
C MET A 1 24.04 -36.66 7.99
N SER A 2 23.34 -35.64 8.48
CA SER A 2 22.21 -35.81 9.41
C SER A 2 20.99 -36.25 8.62
N ILE A 3 20.55 -37.50 8.82
CA ILE A 3 19.23 -37.97 8.39
C ILE A 3 18.21 -37.21 9.25
N THR A 4 17.61 -36.15 8.71
CA THR A 4 16.48 -35.46 9.35
C THR A 4 15.40 -36.51 9.59
N ARG A 5 15.11 -36.83 10.87
CA ARG A 5 14.14 -37.88 11.18
C ARG A 5 12.77 -37.43 10.67
N SER A 6 11.91 -38.36 10.26
CA SER A 6 10.57 -38.04 9.73
C SER A 6 9.77 -37.12 10.67
N GLU A 7 9.97 -37.23 11.98
CA GLU A 7 9.34 -36.38 12.99
C GLU A 7 9.84 -34.93 12.97
N ASP A 8 11.12 -34.71 12.64
CA ASP A 8 11.70 -33.38 12.44
C ASP A 8 11.12 -32.73 11.18
N LEU A 9 10.92 -33.51 10.11
CA LEU A 9 10.30 -33.02 8.87
C LEU A 9 8.84 -32.63 9.07
N LYS A 10 8.06 -33.40 9.85
CA LYS A 10 6.68 -33.04 10.20
C LYS A 10 6.62 -31.75 11.01
N THR A 11 7.55 -31.57 11.95
CA THR A 11 7.64 -30.37 12.78
C THR A 11 7.98 -29.15 11.94
N ILE A 12 8.96 -29.26 11.05
CA ILE A 12 9.33 -28.20 10.09
C ILE A 12 8.15 -27.85 9.18
N ALA A 13 7.43 -28.85 8.65
CA ALA A 13 6.28 -28.62 7.78
C ALA A 13 5.13 -27.90 8.51
N LYS A 14 4.85 -28.26 9.77
CA LYS A 14 3.86 -27.56 10.61
C LYS A 14 4.27 -26.11 10.85
N HIS A 15 5.52 -25.89 11.26
CA HIS A 15 6.02 -24.55 11.51
C HIS A 15 6.00 -23.66 10.26
N TYR A 16 6.39 -24.22 9.10
CA TYR A 16 6.25 -23.53 7.81
C TYR A 16 4.79 -23.14 7.52
N GLY A 17 3.83 -24.03 7.78
CA GLY A 17 2.41 -23.76 7.62
C GLY A 17 1.93 -22.59 8.50
N GLU A 18 2.36 -22.54 9.75
CA GLU A 18 2.05 -21.45 10.69
C GLU A 18 2.61 -20.11 10.21
N LEU A 19 3.89 -20.08 9.82
CA LEU A 19 4.53 -18.87 9.27
C LEU A 19 3.83 -18.39 8.01
N ARG A 20 3.43 -19.32 7.12
CA ARG A 20 2.67 -18.98 5.91
C ARG A 20 1.32 -18.36 6.25
N LEU A 21 0.59 -18.92 7.22
CA LEU A 21 -0.70 -18.37 7.67
C LEU A 21 -0.54 -16.97 8.27
N GLN A 22 0.49 -16.76 9.09
CA GLN A 22 0.83 -15.45 9.64
C GLN A 22 1.14 -14.44 8.53
N ALA A 23 1.95 -14.84 7.54
CA ALA A 23 2.26 -14.00 6.39
C ALA A 23 1.00 -13.64 5.58
N VAL A 24 0.12 -14.60 5.30
CA VAL A 24 -1.16 -14.35 4.60
C VAL A 24 -2.03 -13.35 5.36
N ASN A 25 -2.15 -13.52 6.68
CA ASN A 25 -2.92 -12.59 7.52
C ASN A 25 -2.29 -11.19 7.53
N SER A 26 -0.96 -11.10 7.57
CA SER A 26 -0.23 -9.83 7.48
C SER A 26 -0.50 -9.14 6.14
N PHE A 27 -0.41 -9.87 5.01
CA PHE A 27 -0.69 -9.33 3.69
C PHE A 27 -2.13 -8.84 3.55
N ARG A 28 -3.11 -9.54 4.14
CA ARG A 28 -4.50 -9.11 4.18
C ARG A 28 -4.64 -7.78 4.94
N ARG A 29 -4.09 -7.69 6.16
CA ARG A 29 -4.12 -6.44 6.95
C ARG A 29 -3.44 -5.28 6.22
N MET A 30 -2.29 -5.51 5.59
CA MET A 30 -1.63 -4.49 4.78
C MET A 30 -2.51 -4.01 3.62
N SER A 31 -3.26 -4.92 2.99
CA SER A 31 -4.21 -4.55 1.93
C SER A 31 -5.32 -3.64 2.48
N ASP A 32 -5.91 -4.01 3.62
CA ASP A 32 -6.99 -3.26 4.26
C ASP A 32 -6.51 -1.85 4.71
N TYR A 33 -5.32 -1.77 5.31
CA TYR A 33 -4.71 -0.50 5.68
C TYR A 33 -4.38 0.37 4.47
N SER A 34 -3.80 -0.20 3.41
CA SER A 34 -3.51 0.56 2.19
C SER A 34 -4.77 1.11 1.52
N THR A 35 -5.89 0.39 1.60
CA THR A 35 -7.19 0.85 1.09
C THR A 35 -7.73 2.01 1.92
N THR A 36 -7.59 1.92 3.24
CA THR A 36 -8.02 2.96 4.18
C THR A 36 -7.22 4.24 3.96
N LEU A 37 -5.89 4.13 3.88
CA LEU A 37 -5.00 5.25 3.60
C LEU A 37 -5.29 5.88 2.22
N PHE A 38 -5.61 5.07 1.20
CA PHE A 38 -5.98 5.59 -0.10
C PHE A 38 -7.27 6.42 -0.06
N LYS A 39 -8.29 5.97 0.69
CA LYS A 39 -9.52 6.76 0.89
C LYS A 39 -9.25 8.07 1.62
N ALA A 40 -8.40 8.04 2.65
CA ALA A 40 -7.99 9.26 3.36
C ALA A 40 -7.25 10.23 2.42
N PHE A 41 -6.37 9.71 1.56
CA PHE A 41 -5.71 10.50 0.54
C PHE A 41 -6.70 11.14 -0.45
N LEU A 42 -7.69 10.40 -0.95
CA LEU A 42 -8.71 11.00 -1.83
C LEU A 42 -9.51 12.11 -1.14
N GLN A 43 -9.85 11.95 0.15
CA GLN A 43 -10.50 13.00 0.92
C GLN A 43 -9.59 14.22 1.13
N TYR A 44 -8.30 13.99 1.34
CA TYR A 44 -7.30 15.04 1.45
C TYR A 44 -7.22 15.87 0.16
N VAL A 45 -7.17 15.20 -0.99
CA VAL A 45 -7.14 15.83 -2.31
C VAL A 45 -8.42 16.64 -2.55
N GLU A 46 -9.59 16.09 -2.26
CA GLU A 46 -10.86 16.80 -2.47
C GLU A 46 -10.95 18.08 -1.63
N LYS A 47 -10.48 18.04 -0.38
CA LYS A 47 -10.44 19.23 0.50
C LYS A 47 -9.55 20.35 -0.05
N ARG A 48 -8.50 19.99 -0.77
CA ARG A 48 -7.47 20.92 -1.28
C ARG A 48 -7.58 21.17 -2.78
N ARG A 49 -8.63 20.66 -3.42
CA ARG A 49 -8.86 20.78 -4.86
C ARG A 49 -8.85 22.24 -5.36
N ALA A 50 -9.36 23.15 -4.55
CA ALA A 50 -9.41 24.59 -4.88
C ALA A 50 -8.03 25.27 -4.89
N GLU A 51 -7.01 24.65 -4.31
CA GLU A 51 -5.64 25.19 -4.27
C GLU A 51 -4.92 25.03 -5.63
N GLY A 52 -5.44 24.20 -6.53
CA GLY A 52 -4.85 23.98 -7.85
C GLY A 52 -3.47 23.31 -7.81
N LEU A 53 -3.14 22.64 -6.70
CA LEU A 53 -1.88 21.92 -6.55
C LEU A 53 -1.88 20.63 -7.36
N GLU A 54 -0.70 20.29 -7.88
CA GLU A 54 -0.45 19.00 -8.52
C GLU A 54 -0.61 17.85 -7.53
N LEU A 55 -1.14 16.71 -7.99
CA LEU A 55 -1.37 15.56 -7.09
C LEU A 55 -0.08 14.98 -6.53
N SER A 56 1.04 15.07 -7.25
CA SER A 56 2.34 14.65 -6.73
C SER A 56 2.73 15.46 -5.50
N VAL A 57 2.48 16.78 -5.52
CA VAL A 57 2.68 17.67 -4.38
C VAL A 57 1.72 17.31 -3.25
N LEU A 58 0.44 17.10 -3.55
CA LEU A 58 -0.55 16.68 -2.54
C LEU A 58 -0.22 15.33 -1.93
N LEU A 59 0.38 14.41 -2.69
CA LEU A 59 0.80 13.10 -2.21
C LEU A 59 2.03 13.21 -1.30
N ASP A 60 3.00 14.03 -1.67
CA ASP A 60 4.19 14.30 -0.86
C ASP A 60 3.82 15.03 0.45
N GLU A 61 2.90 16.01 0.39
CA GLU A 61 2.36 16.70 1.56
C GLU A 61 1.50 15.77 2.43
N PHE A 62 0.72 14.87 1.83
CA PHE A 62 -0.02 13.85 2.57
C PHE A 62 0.95 12.90 3.29
N PHE A 63 2.02 12.43 2.64
CA PHE A 63 3.00 11.58 3.28
C PHE A 63 3.75 12.29 4.40
N SER A 64 4.25 13.50 4.15
CA SER A 64 5.09 14.22 5.11
C SER A 64 4.31 14.90 6.23
N GLY A 65 3.09 15.38 5.96
CA GLY A 65 2.26 16.11 6.90
C GLY A 65 1.25 15.25 7.64
N GLU A 66 0.41 14.50 6.92
CA GLU A 66 -0.68 13.73 7.53
C GLU A 66 -0.20 12.38 8.11
N LEU A 67 0.79 11.76 7.46
CA LEU A 67 1.29 10.44 7.86
C LEU A 67 2.66 10.47 8.56
N ASP A 68 3.29 11.64 8.65
CA ASP A 68 4.63 11.85 9.23
C ASP A 68 5.70 10.90 8.67
N LEU A 69 5.58 10.53 7.38
CA LEU A 69 6.51 9.66 6.65
C LEU A 69 7.60 10.48 5.93
N ASN A 70 8.29 11.34 6.66
CA ASN A 70 9.25 12.30 6.11
C ASN A 70 10.72 11.84 6.21
N GLN A 71 11.01 10.75 6.92
CA GLN A 71 12.37 10.30 7.17
C GLN A 71 12.90 9.42 6.03
N GLU A 72 14.23 9.22 5.98
CA GLU A 72 14.86 8.33 4.98
C GLU A 72 14.43 6.86 5.19
N GLU A 73 14.20 6.45 6.44
CA GLU A 73 13.69 5.11 6.77
C GLU A 73 12.28 4.85 6.20
N ASP A 74 11.46 5.89 6.03
CA ASP A 74 10.11 5.79 5.49
C ASP A 74 10.06 5.65 3.97
N LYS A 75 11.18 5.83 3.28
CA LYS A 75 11.24 5.83 1.81
C LYS A 75 10.63 4.58 1.19
N ASN A 76 10.91 3.42 1.76
CA ASN A 76 10.35 2.15 1.27
C ASN A 76 8.84 2.05 1.53
N THR A 77 8.38 2.59 2.67
CA THR A 77 6.96 2.67 3.02
C THR A 77 6.22 3.59 2.05
N ARG A 78 6.73 4.80 1.81
CA ARG A 78 6.19 5.75 0.82
C ARG A 78 6.10 5.11 -0.56
N LEU A 79 7.20 4.54 -1.06
CA LEU A 79 7.22 3.88 -2.37
C LEU A 79 6.21 2.73 -2.48
N SER A 80 6.09 1.91 -1.43
CA SER A 80 5.11 0.82 -1.35
C SER A 80 3.68 1.35 -1.38
N LEU A 81 3.38 2.41 -0.63
CA LEU A 81 2.07 3.05 -0.59
C LEU A 81 1.73 3.71 -1.93
N THR A 82 2.63 4.47 -2.55
CA THR A 82 2.44 5.07 -3.88
C THR A 82 2.06 4.01 -4.91
N ARG A 83 2.80 2.89 -4.97
CA ARG A 83 2.49 1.78 -5.89
C ARG A 83 1.12 1.15 -5.61
N ARG A 84 0.71 1.05 -4.35
CA ARG A 84 -0.60 0.52 -3.97
C ARG A 84 -1.73 1.49 -4.30
N PHE A 85 -1.54 2.78 -4.05
CA PHE A 85 -2.48 3.83 -4.41
C PHE A 85 -2.70 3.83 -5.92
N TYR A 86 -1.64 3.67 -6.72
CA TYR A 86 -1.77 3.51 -8.17
C TYR A 86 -2.62 2.32 -8.59
N LYS A 87 -2.39 1.15 -7.98
CA LYS A 87 -3.20 -0.04 -8.27
C LYS A 87 -4.67 0.14 -7.85
N LEU A 88 -4.91 0.80 -6.71
CA LEU A 88 -6.25 1.05 -6.19
C LEU A 88 -7.00 2.07 -7.06
N ALA A 89 -6.35 3.16 -7.45
CA ALA A 89 -6.84 4.12 -8.42
C ALA A 89 -7.29 3.41 -9.69
N LYS A 90 -6.40 2.63 -10.33
CA LYS A 90 -6.74 1.83 -11.53
C LYS A 90 -7.96 0.92 -11.35
N LYS A 91 -8.15 0.35 -10.15
CA LYS A 91 -9.26 -0.58 -9.87
C LYS A 91 -10.58 0.14 -9.62
N HIS A 92 -10.56 1.31 -8.99
CA HIS A 92 -11.76 2.11 -8.70
C HIS A 92 -12.28 2.89 -9.92
N VAL A 93 -11.45 3.06 -10.95
CA VAL A 93 -11.71 3.80 -12.19
C VAL A 93 -12.57 3.01 -13.21
N ARG A 94 -13.62 2.32 -12.76
CA ARG A 94 -14.65 1.76 -13.66
C ARG A 94 -15.65 2.81 -14.17
N ASN A 95 -15.48 4.09 -13.78
CA ASN A 95 -16.25 5.22 -14.28
C ASN A 95 -15.35 6.08 -15.20
N PRO A 96 -15.62 6.16 -16.53
CA PRO A 96 -14.71 6.76 -17.51
C PRO A 96 -14.46 8.28 -17.35
N GLU A 97 -15.38 9.02 -16.73
CA GLU A 97 -15.21 10.47 -16.54
C GLU A 97 -14.25 10.81 -15.38
N GLU A 98 -14.15 9.95 -14.36
CA GLU A 98 -13.15 10.07 -13.27
C GLU A 98 -11.75 9.57 -13.70
N GLN A 99 -11.66 8.85 -14.82
CA GLN A 99 -10.46 8.20 -15.33
C GLN A 99 -9.34 9.19 -15.69
N ALA A 100 -9.70 10.36 -16.24
CA ALA A 100 -8.74 11.37 -16.63
C ALA A 100 -8.05 12.01 -15.40
N SER A 101 -8.77 12.18 -14.29
CA SER A 101 -8.32 12.95 -13.13
C SER A 101 -7.58 12.14 -12.05
N ILE A 102 -7.37 10.83 -12.21
CA ILE A 102 -6.59 10.05 -11.23
C ILE A 102 -5.41 9.36 -11.90
N LEU A 103 -5.58 8.88 -13.15
CA LEU A 103 -4.51 8.18 -13.86
C LEU A 103 -3.43 9.12 -14.41
N GLN A 104 -3.77 10.35 -14.83
CA GLN A 104 -2.77 11.34 -15.25
C GLN A 104 -1.76 11.68 -14.14
N TYR A 105 -2.13 11.46 -12.89
CA TYR A 105 -1.36 11.90 -11.73
C TYR A 105 -0.45 10.82 -11.11
N LEU A 106 -0.50 9.60 -11.64
CA LEU A 106 0.26 8.45 -11.12
C LEU A 106 1.22 7.88 -12.16
N GLU A 107 1.39 8.56 -13.28
CA GLU A 107 2.44 8.29 -14.26
C GLU A 107 3.75 8.96 -13.80
N TYR A 108 4.60 8.17 -13.13
CA TYR A 108 6.04 8.39 -13.00
C TYR A 108 6.76 7.18 -13.59
#